data_AF-Q5BR49-F1
#
_entry.id   AF-Q5BR49-F1
#
_cell.length_a   1.000
_cell.length_b   1.000
_cell.length_c   1.000
_cell.angle_alpha   90.00
_cell.angle_beta   90.00
_cell.angle_gamma   90.00
#
_symmetry.space_group_name_H-M   'P 1'
#
loop_
_entity.id
_entity.type
_entity.pdbx_description
1 polymer ?
#
loop_
_entity_poly.entity_id
_entity_poly.type
_entity_poly.pdbx_seq_one_letter_code
_entity_poly.pdbx_strand_id
1 'polypeptide(L)'
;LTHTHVFKFTPGGLVSFGTFESLNDYNAYEILMFLLMGLIGGLSGAFFVKANSVLTRYRQKNITTKYNKIIEAVLVSSLTTTLCFSIMWGIRDCSPLAYTGSSFPLKMMCADNEFNSISSLMFSTPERSLRTLLHDPPMTYSISVLTIFVFVYYFLACITYGLSVPAGLFIPSLLIGAGWGRIIGNVMHTLDPVHFSDPGKFALIGA
;
A
#
# COMPACT_ATOMS: atom_id res chain seq x y z
N LEU A 1 -2.46 -3.31 45.65
CA LEU A 1 -1.74 -3.34 44.35
C LEU A 1 -2.69 -2.80 43.29
N THR A 2 -2.73 -1.47 43.18
CA THR A 2 -3.61 -0.75 42.26
C THR A 2 -3.02 -0.81 40.86
N HIS A 3 -3.66 -1.56 39.97
CA HIS A 3 -3.36 -1.54 38.54
C HIS A 3 -3.78 -0.18 37.98
N THR A 4 -2.83 0.76 37.93
CA THR A 4 -2.97 2.01 37.18
C THR A 4 -2.94 1.68 35.69
N HIS A 5 -4.11 1.37 35.12
CA HIS A 5 -4.28 1.46 33.67
C HIS A 5 -4.07 2.92 33.27
N VAL A 6 -2.86 3.25 32.81
CA VAL A 6 -2.54 4.56 32.25
C VAL A 6 -3.51 4.79 31.09
N PHE A 7 -4.45 5.71 31.29
CA PHE A 7 -5.47 6.08 30.30
C PHE A 7 -4.77 6.77 29.13
N LYS A 8 -4.35 6.00 28.13
CA LYS A 8 -3.60 6.50 26.97
C LYS A 8 -4.62 6.99 25.93
N PHE A 9 -5.02 8.25 26.01
CA PHE A 9 -5.68 8.91 24.88
C PHE A 9 -4.71 8.91 23.72
N THR A 10 -4.99 8.08 22.70
CA THR A 10 -4.35 8.21 21.40
C THR A 10 -5.38 8.95 20.54
N PRO A 11 -5.35 10.30 20.46
CA PRO A 11 -6.26 11.02 19.60
C PRO A 11 -5.84 10.76 18.15
N GLY A 12 -6.32 9.66 17.58
CA GLY A 12 -6.14 9.34 16.18
C GLY A 12 -7.36 9.83 15.42
N GLY A 13 -7.14 10.50 14.28
CA GLY A 13 -8.18 10.58 13.26
C GLY A 13 -8.57 9.17 12.74
N LEU A 14 -9.43 9.11 11.72
CA LEU A 14 -9.85 7.83 11.11
C LEU A 14 -8.66 6.94 10.71
N VAL A 15 -7.52 7.55 10.36
CA VAL A 15 -6.26 6.88 10.08
C VAL A 15 -5.20 7.36 11.08
N SER A 16 -4.59 6.43 11.82
CA SER A 16 -3.45 6.70 12.69
C SER A 16 -2.22 5.96 12.15
N PHE A 17 -1.23 6.73 11.72
CA PHE A 17 0.02 6.19 11.14
C PHE A 17 0.95 5.60 12.19
N GLY A 18 0.63 5.66 13.49
CA GLY A 18 1.52 5.20 14.55
C GLY A 18 2.64 6.17 14.88
N THR A 19 3.57 5.74 15.71
CA THR A 19 4.73 6.51 16.17
C THR A 19 5.96 6.09 15.40
N PHE A 20 6.70 7.06 14.86
CA PHE A 20 7.92 6.81 14.12
C PHE A 20 9.13 7.18 14.99
N GLU A 21 9.73 6.19 15.64
CA GLU A 21 10.88 6.42 16.54
C GLU A 21 12.21 6.55 15.78
N SER A 22 12.27 6.05 14.54
CA SER A 22 13.48 6.02 13.73
C SER A 22 13.74 7.29 12.90
N LEU A 23 12.82 8.27 12.85
CA LEU A 23 12.96 9.47 12.00
C LEU A 23 13.94 10.54 12.52
N ASN A 24 14.65 10.31 13.63
CA ASN A 24 15.47 11.36 14.25
C ASN A 24 16.86 11.55 13.60
N ASP A 25 17.34 10.57 12.84
CA ASP A 25 18.64 10.62 12.17
C ASP A 25 18.46 10.45 10.65
N TYR A 26 18.75 11.52 9.89
CA TYR A 26 18.84 11.49 8.43
C TYR A 26 20.23 11.91 8.00
N ASN A 27 20.80 11.15 7.08
CA ASN A 27 22.09 11.50 6.49
C ASN A 27 21.90 12.27 5.18
N ALA A 28 22.88 13.12 4.83
CA ALA A 28 22.79 13.97 3.64
C ALA A 28 22.64 13.18 2.33
N TYR A 29 23.14 11.95 2.26
CA TYR A 29 22.98 11.08 1.09
C TYR A 29 21.55 10.53 0.92
N GLU A 30 20.78 10.40 2.00
CA GLU A 30 19.37 9.95 1.94
C GLU A 30 18.47 11.01 1.30
N ILE A 31 18.78 12.29 1.53
CA ILE A 31 18.06 13.44 0.97
C ILE A 31 18.07 13.41 -0.56
N LEU A 32 19.21 13.04 -1.17
CA LEU A 32 19.29 12.91 -2.63
C LEU A 32 18.33 11.84 -3.15
N MET A 33 18.21 10.71 -2.45
CA MET A 33 17.29 9.64 -2.82
C MET A 33 15.84 10.07 -2.64
N PHE A 34 15.52 10.81 -1.58
CA PHE A 34 14.18 11.37 -1.37
C PHE A 34 13.79 12.35 -2.47
N LEU A 35 14.73 13.15 -2.98
CA LEU A 35 14.49 14.05 -4.12
C LEU A 35 14.16 13.25 -5.39
N LEU A 36 14.93 12.20 -5.69
CA LEU A 36 14.65 11.32 -6.83
C LEU A 36 13.30 10.61 -6.69
N MET A 37 12.95 10.15 -5.49
CA MET A 37 11.64 9.57 -5.19
C MET A 37 10.51 10.57 -5.44
N GLY A 38 10.67 11.82 -5.00
CA GLY A 38 9.71 12.89 -5.24
C GLY A 38 9.51 13.19 -6.72
N LEU A 39 10.58 13.19 -7.52
CA LEU A 39 10.49 13.37 -8.98
C LEU A 39 9.71 12.23 -9.65
N ILE A 40 10.02 10.97 -9.30
CA ILE A 40 9.35 9.79 -9.86
C ILE A 40 7.88 9.75 -9.42
N GLY A 41 7.60 10.02 -8.14
CA GLY A 41 6.25 10.10 -7.58
C GLY A 41 5.42 11.22 -8.21
N GLY A 42 6.03 12.39 -8.46
CA GLY A 42 5.38 13.49 -9.15
C GLY A 42 5.03 13.14 -10.61
N LEU A 43 5.94 12.49 -11.33
CA LEU A 43 5.69 12.05 -12.71
C LEU A 43 4.60 10.97 -12.78
N SER A 44 4.64 9.98 -11.89
CA SER A 44 3.62 8.93 -11.83
C SER A 44 2.25 9.48 -11.41
N GLY A 45 2.21 10.43 -10.47
CA GLY A 45 0.99 11.15 -10.09
C GLY A 45 0.41 11.99 -11.23
N ALA A 46 1.25 12.68 -12.01
CA ALA A 46 0.81 13.42 -13.19
C ALA A 46 0.20 12.47 -14.25
N PHE A 47 0.81 11.31 -14.46
CA PHE A 47 0.26 10.26 -15.32
C PHE A 47 -1.08 9.74 -14.79
N PHE A 48 -1.21 9.49 -13.47
CA PHE A 48 -2.45 9.08 -12.82
C PHE A 48 -3.59 10.06 -13.08
N VAL A 49 -3.34 11.36 -12.87
CA VAL A 49 -4.33 12.43 -13.11
C VAL A 49 -4.72 12.49 -14.59
N LYS A 50 -3.75 12.38 -15.50
CA LYS A 50 -4.03 12.42 -16.95
C LYS A 50 -4.85 11.22 -17.40
N ALA A 51 -4.48 10.01 -16.98
CA ALA A 51 -5.21 8.78 -17.29
C ALA A 51 -6.65 8.85 -16.78
N ASN A 52 -6.84 9.29 -15.53
CA ASN A 52 -8.15 9.50 -14.96
C ASN A 52 -8.97 10.55 -15.71
N SER A 53 -8.36 11.66 -16.13
CA SER A 53 -9.05 12.67 -16.93
C SER A 53 -9.58 12.11 -18.26
N VAL A 54 -8.79 11.27 -18.94
CA VAL A 54 -9.20 10.61 -20.18
C VAL A 54 -10.35 9.63 -19.91
N LEU A 55 -10.23 8.80 -18.87
CA LEU A 55 -11.27 7.84 -18.50
C LEU A 55 -12.57 8.54 -18.09
N THR A 56 -12.50 9.64 -17.33
CA THR A 56 -13.67 10.45 -16.97
C THR A 56 -14.34 11.04 -18.21
N ARG A 57 -13.59 11.57 -19.17
CA ARG A 57 -14.17 12.06 -20.44
C ARG A 57 -14.87 10.95 -21.22
N TYR A 58 -14.27 9.76 -21.26
CA TYR A 58 -14.88 8.57 -21.86
C TYR A 58 -16.19 8.19 -21.17
N ARG A 59 -16.20 8.15 -19.83
CA ARG A 59 -17.40 7.85 -19.02
C ARG A 59 -18.51 8.86 -19.23
N GLN A 60 -18.18 10.16 -19.28
CA GLN A 60 -19.16 11.22 -19.53
C GLN A 60 -19.81 11.09 -20.92
N LYS A 61 -19.09 10.59 -21.92
CA LYS A 61 -19.60 10.41 -23.28
C LYS A 61 -20.41 9.12 -23.44
N ASN A 62 -19.94 8.00 -22.89
CA ASN A 62 -20.50 6.67 -23.18
C ASN A 62 -21.37 6.10 -22.03
N ILE A 63 -21.15 6.49 -20.78
CA ILE A 63 -21.79 5.92 -19.58
C ILE A 63 -22.70 6.97 -18.93
N THR A 64 -23.77 7.32 -19.63
CA THR A 64 -24.69 8.40 -19.22
C THR A 64 -25.87 7.91 -18.39
N THR A 65 -26.42 6.74 -18.73
CA THR A 65 -27.63 6.19 -18.09
C THR A 65 -27.35 5.61 -16.69
N LYS A 66 -28.35 5.65 -15.80
CA LYS A 66 -28.24 5.13 -14.43
C LYS A 66 -27.92 3.63 -14.41
N TYR A 67 -28.55 2.84 -15.28
CA TYR A 67 -28.31 1.40 -15.38
C TYR A 67 -26.86 1.09 -15.81
N ASN A 68 -26.32 1.80 -16.81
CA ASN A 68 -24.94 1.58 -17.26
C ASN A 68 -23.93 1.89 -16.16
N LYS A 69 -24.17 2.91 -15.34
CA LYS A 69 -23.32 3.26 -14.19
C LYS A 69 -23.30 2.16 -13.11
N ILE A 70 -24.44 1.54 -12.84
CA ILE A 70 -24.53 0.43 -11.88
C ILE A 70 -23.81 -0.81 -12.45
N ILE A 71 -24.08 -1.15 -13.71
CA ILE A 71 -23.44 -2.28 -14.39
C ILE A 71 -21.92 -2.10 -14.40
N GLU A 72 -21.42 -0.90 -14.72
CA GLU A 72 -19.99 -0.59 -14.68
C GLU A 72 -19.41 -0.84 -13.28
N ALA A 73 -20.04 -0.33 -12.22
CA ALA A 73 -19.55 -0.51 -10.86
C ALA A 73 -19.51 -1.99 -10.44
N VAL A 74 -20.52 -2.77 -10.82
CA VAL A 74 -20.56 -4.22 -10.56
C VAL A 74 -19.49 -4.97 -11.36
N LEU A 75 -19.26 -4.60 -12.62
CA LEU A 75 -18.21 -5.22 -13.43
C LEU A 75 -16.82 -4.91 -12.89
N VAL A 76 -16.55 -3.67 -12.47
CA VAL A 76 -15.26 -3.30 -11.90
C VAL A 76 -15.04 -3.99 -10.56
N SER A 77 -16.04 -4.11 -9.69
CA SER A 77 -15.90 -4.80 -8.40
C SER A 77 -15.71 -6.31 -8.55
N SER A 78 -16.42 -6.93 -9.49
CA SER A 78 -16.23 -8.33 -9.85
C SER A 78 -14.82 -8.56 -10.40
N LEU A 79 -14.37 -7.74 -11.36
CA LEU A 79 -13.02 -7.82 -11.92
C LEU A 79 -11.96 -7.66 -10.84
N THR A 80 -12.12 -6.68 -9.94
CA THR A 80 -11.19 -6.41 -8.85
C THR A 80 -11.08 -7.62 -7.93
N THR A 81 -12.20 -8.19 -7.50
CA THR A 81 -12.22 -9.37 -6.61
C THR A 81 -11.57 -10.57 -7.29
N THR A 82 -11.91 -10.84 -8.55
CA THR A 82 -11.34 -11.96 -9.31
C THR A 82 -9.83 -11.81 -9.49
N LEU A 83 -9.35 -10.61 -9.83
CA LEU A 83 -7.92 -10.33 -9.99
C LEU A 83 -7.18 -10.48 -8.66
N CYS A 84 -7.65 -9.85 -7.59
CA CYS A 84 -7.02 -9.96 -6.27
C CYS A 84 -6.97 -11.41 -5.79
N PHE A 85 -8.07 -12.16 -5.93
CA PHE A 85 -8.10 -13.58 -5.56
C PHE A 85 -7.15 -14.43 -6.41
N SER A 86 -7.10 -14.20 -7.72
CA SER A 86 -6.18 -14.90 -8.62
C SER A 86 -4.72 -14.66 -8.25
N ILE A 87 -4.35 -13.43 -7.88
CA ILE A 87 -3.00 -13.06 -7.45
C ILE A 87 -2.66 -13.74 -6.10
N MET A 88 -3.58 -13.68 -5.14
CA MET A 88 -3.39 -14.31 -3.82
C MET A 88 -3.22 -15.82 -3.93
N TRP A 89 -3.93 -16.47 -4.86
CA TRP A 89 -3.81 -17.90 -5.11
C TRP A 89 -2.53 -18.26 -5.88
N GLY A 90 -2.13 -17.43 -6.85
CA GLY A 90 -1.01 -17.70 -7.74
C GLY A 90 0.37 -17.46 -7.11
N ILE A 91 0.47 -16.54 -6.15
CA ILE A 91 1.75 -16.15 -5.53
C ILE A 91 1.88 -16.80 -4.15
N ARG A 92 2.96 -17.58 -4.00
CA ARG A 92 3.35 -18.23 -2.74
C ARG A 92 4.57 -17.54 -2.16
N ASP A 93 4.34 -16.41 -1.51
CA ASP A 93 5.37 -15.70 -0.74
C ASP A 93 5.02 -15.83 0.74
N CYS A 94 5.73 -16.70 1.44
CA CYS A 94 5.49 -17.02 2.84
C CYS A 94 6.56 -16.34 3.69
N SER A 95 6.12 -15.55 4.67
CA SER A 95 6.99 -14.89 5.65
C SER A 95 6.62 -15.34 7.06
N PRO A 96 7.59 -15.42 7.99
CA PRO A 96 7.32 -15.91 9.34
C PRO A 96 6.50 -14.88 10.13
N LEU A 97 5.56 -15.37 10.95
CA LEU A 97 4.65 -14.52 11.75
C LEU A 97 5.39 -13.56 12.69
N ALA A 98 6.63 -13.86 13.07
CA ALA A 98 7.45 -13.03 13.94
C ALA A 98 7.72 -11.62 13.36
N TYR A 99 7.62 -11.44 12.04
CA TYR A 99 7.88 -10.15 11.40
C TYR A 99 6.67 -9.22 11.34
N THR A 100 5.44 -9.73 11.51
CA THR A 100 4.26 -8.88 11.42
C THR A 100 3.76 -8.48 12.81
N GLY A 101 3.55 -7.18 13.03
CA GLY A 101 2.86 -6.67 14.22
C GLY A 101 1.34 -6.81 14.15
N SER A 102 0.81 -7.49 13.13
CA SER A 102 -0.62 -7.50 12.83
C SER A 102 -1.37 -8.58 13.64
N SER A 103 -2.47 -8.20 14.30
CA SER A 103 -3.28 -9.10 15.15
C SER A 103 -4.09 -10.18 14.40
N PHE A 104 -4.02 -10.21 13.07
CA PHE A 104 -4.83 -11.09 12.21
C PHE A 104 -4.03 -11.42 10.93
N PRO A 105 -2.96 -12.23 11.01
CA PRO A 105 -2.18 -12.61 9.85
C PRO A 105 -2.98 -13.57 8.96
N LEU A 106 -3.05 -13.27 7.66
CA LEU A 106 -3.77 -14.11 6.70
C LEU A 106 -2.86 -15.26 6.24
N LYS A 107 -3.23 -16.49 6.59
CA LYS A 107 -2.52 -17.70 6.16
C LYS A 107 -3.21 -18.30 4.94
N MET A 108 -2.51 -18.33 3.81
CA MET A 108 -2.95 -19.01 2.59
C MET A 108 -1.77 -19.77 1.98
N MET A 109 -1.90 -21.10 1.85
CA MET A 109 -0.92 -21.99 1.21
C MET A 109 0.52 -21.89 1.78
N CYS A 110 0.65 -21.58 3.08
CA CYS A 110 1.93 -21.52 3.81
C CYS A 110 1.94 -22.51 4.98
N ALA A 111 3.14 -22.76 5.54
CA ALA A 111 3.31 -23.67 6.67
C ALA A 111 2.73 -23.08 7.98
N ASP A 112 2.71 -23.89 9.04
CA ASP A 112 2.38 -23.38 10.37
C ASP A 112 3.40 -22.33 10.83
N ASN A 113 2.93 -21.25 11.47
CA ASN A 113 3.71 -20.06 11.86
C ASN A 113 4.22 -19.19 10.69
N GLU A 114 3.68 -19.36 9.49
CA GLU A 114 3.91 -18.46 8.35
C GLU A 114 2.60 -17.82 7.86
N PHE A 115 2.72 -16.62 7.28
CA PHE A 115 1.63 -15.91 6.63
C PHE A 115 2.01 -15.59 5.19
N ASN A 116 1.01 -15.39 4.35
CA ASN A 116 1.24 -15.03 2.96
C ASN A 116 1.30 -13.51 2.82
N SER A 117 2.43 -13.00 2.36
CA SER A 117 2.72 -11.57 2.33
C SER A 117 1.82 -10.79 1.36
N ILE A 118 1.50 -11.37 0.18
CA ILE A 118 0.63 -10.70 -0.80
C ILE A 118 -0.84 -10.68 -0.32
N SER A 119 -1.30 -11.76 0.32
CA SER A 119 -2.68 -11.84 0.78
C SER A 119 -2.91 -10.93 1.99
N SER A 120 -1.90 -10.77 2.86
CA SER A 120 -1.92 -9.78 3.93
C SER A 120 -2.07 -8.35 3.40
N LEU A 121 -1.43 -8.02 2.27
CA LEU A 121 -1.53 -6.68 1.67
C LEU A 121 -2.87 -6.43 0.94
N MET A 122 -3.33 -7.41 0.16
CA MET A 122 -4.51 -7.26 -0.71
C MET A 122 -5.86 -7.51 -0.02
N PHE A 123 -5.89 -8.33 1.03
CA PHE A 123 -7.13 -8.73 1.72
C PHE A 123 -7.37 -7.97 3.02
N SER A 124 -6.38 -7.21 3.50
CA SER A 124 -6.53 -6.32 4.65
C SER A 124 -7.17 -4.98 4.26
N THR A 125 -7.66 -4.24 5.26
CA THR A 125 -8.09 -2.86 5.03
C THR A 125 -6.89 -2.01 4.61
N PRO A 126 -7.06 -1.03 3.69
CA PRO A 126 -5.95 -0.29 3.14
C PRO A 126 -5.22 0.55 4.20
N GLU A 127 -5.90 0.99 5.26
CA GLU A 127 -5.28 1.68 6.39
C GLU A 127 -4.30 0.77 7.13
N ARG A 128 -4.67 -0.51 7.27
CA ARG A 128 -3.84 -1.50 7.93
C ARG A 128 -2.66 -1.89 7.06
N SER A 129 -2.88 -2.12 5.77
CA SER A 129 -1.80 -2.41 4.82
C SER A 129 -0.79 -1.26 4.74
N LEU A 130 -1.27 -0.01 4.81
CA LEU A 130 -0.41 1.17 4.88
C LEU A 130 0.41 1.18 6.17
N ARG A 131 -0.23 0.91 7.32
CA ARG A 131 0.48 0.86 8.61
C ARG A 131 1.53 -0.25 8.65
N THR A 132 1.26 -1.43 8.09
CA THR A 132 2.25 -2.53 8.05
C THR A 132 3.41 -2.19 7.10
N LEU A 133 3.15 -1.56 5.95
CA LEU A 133 4.20 -1.05 5.05
C LEU A 133 5.12 -0.02 5.72
N LEU A 134 4.59 0.81 6.62
CA LEU A 134 5.35 1.84 7.33
C LEU A 134 6.19 1.29 8.48
N HIS A 135 5.71 0.27 9.20
CA HIS A 135 6.28 -0.16 10.49
C HIS A 135 6.87 -1.56 10.53
N ASP A 136 6.55 -2.45 9.57
CA ASP A 136 7.12 -3.80 9.59
C ASP A 136 8.65 -3.75 9.39
N PRO A 137 9.40 -4.74 9.89
CA PRO A 137 10.85 -4.82 9.78
C PRO A 137 11.32 -5.01 8.33
N PRO A 138 12.62 -4.80 8.03
CA PRO A 138 13.16 -5.05 6.70
C PRO A 138 12.97 -6.51 6.28
N MET A 139 12.86 -6.74 4.96
CA MET A 139 12.73 -8.06 4.34
C MET A 139 11.44 -8.86 4.65
N THR A 140 10.44 -8.29 5.34
CA THR A 140 9.11 -8.92 5.53
C THR A 140 8.35 -9.15 4.22
N TYR A 141 8.62 -8.34 3.20
CA TYR A 141 7.95 -8.42 1.90
C TYR A 141 8.98 -8.56 0.80
N SER A 142 8.85 -9.59 -0.05
CA SER A 142 9.66 -9.76 -1.24
C SER A 142 9.47 -8.60 -2.22
N ILE A 143 10.57 -8.14 -2.85
CA ILE A 143 10.54 -7.03 -3.82
C ILE A 143 9.58 -7.33 -4.99
N SER A 144 9.55 -8.58 -5.45
CA SER A 144 8.64 -9.05 -6.50
C SER A 144 7.16 -8.88 -6.12
N VAL A 145 6.81 -9.27 -4.91
CA VAL A 145 5.44 -9.19 -4.37
C VAL A 145 5.00 -7.74 -4.21
N LEU A 146 5.86 -6.87 -3.65
CA LEU A 146 5.58 -5.44 -3.55
C LEU A 146 5.41 -4.80 -4.93
N THR A 147 6.23 -5.19 -5.91
CA THR A 147 6.14 -4.69 -7.28
C THR A 147 4.78 -5.06 -7.89
N ILE A 148 4.40 -6.33 -7.82
CA ILE A 148 3.09 -6.80 -8.31
C ILE A 148 1.95 -6.07 -7.61
N PHE A 149 2.04 -5.92 -6.28
CA PHE A 149 1.06 -5.20 -5.48
C PHE A 149 0.89 -3.76 -5.96
N VAL A 150 1.98 -2.98 -6.04
CA VAL A 150 1.96 -1.57 -6.46
C VAL A 150 1.38 -1.42 -7.86
N PHE A 151 1.85 -2.22 -8.83
CA PHE A 151 1.36 -2.13 -10.20
C PHE A 151 -0.14 -2.43 -10.30
N VAL A 152 -0.58 -3.56 -9.73
CA VAL A 152 -1.98 -3.97 -9.79
C VAL A 152 -2.88 -2.97 -9.07
N TYR A 153 -2.48 -2.54 -7.86
CA TYR A 153 -3.25 -1.58 -7.07
C TYR A 153 -3.32 -0.21 -7.75
N TYR A 154 -2.25 0.23 -8.43
CA TYR A 154 -2.24 1.45 -9.22
C TYR A 154 -3.27 1.43 -10.37
N PHE A 155 -3.31 0.34 -11.15
CA PHE A 155 -4.30 0.20 -12.23
C PHE A 155 -5.73 0.06 -11.71
N LEU A 156 -5.92 -0.71 -10.64
CA LEU A 156 -7.23 -0.84 -9.99
C LEU A 156 -7.72 0.51 -9.47
N ALA A 157 -6.86 1.31 -8.82
CA ALA A 157 -7.17 2.66 -8.37
C ALA A 157 -7.55 3.60 -9.53
N CYS A 158 -6.85 3.51 -10.67
CA CYS A 158 -7.22 4.26 -11.88
C CYS A 158 -8.63 3.89 -12.39
N ILE A 159 -8.94 2.60 -12.48
CA ILE A 159 -10.22 2.13 -13.04
C ILE A 159 -11.38 2.43 -12.07
N THR A 160 -11.17 2.26 -10.76
CA THR A 160 -12.21 2.53 -9.75
C THR A 160 -12.47 4.02 -9.57
N TYR A 161 -11.49 4.88 -9.81
CA TYR A 161 -11.70 6.32 -9.70
C TYR A 161 -12.72 6.84 -10.72
N GLY A 162 -13.75 7.53 -10.26
CA GLY A 162 -14.77 8.13 -11.14
C GLY A 162 -15.92 7.19 -11.49
N LEU A 163 -15.99 6.02 -10.85
CA LEU A 163 -17.24 5.26 -10.75
C LEU A 163 -18.30 6.10 -10.01
N SER A 164 -19.57 5.79 -10.28
CA SER A 164 -20.70 6.48 -9.62
C SER A 164 -20.96 5.95 -8.20
N VAL A 165 -19.93 5.99 -7.35
CA VAL A 165 -19.93 5.51 -5.96
C VAL A 165 -19.19 6.54 -5.10
N PRO A 166 -19.66 6.87 -3.87
CA PRO A 166 -18.92 7.74 -2.97
C PRO A 166 -17.64 7.04 -2.51
N ALA A 167 -16.48 7.50 -2.99
CA ALA A 167 -15.18 6.94 -2.64
C ALA A 167 -14.13 8.05 -2.54
N GLY A 168 -13.14 7.86 -1.67
CA GLY A 168 -11.96 8.73 -1.55
C GLY A 168 -10.74 8.15 -2.26
N LEU A 169 -9.87 9.01 -2.77
CA LEU A 169 -8.59 8.62 -3.41
C LEU A 169 -7.37 8.74 -2.50
N PHE A 170 -7.54 9.35 -1.33
CA PHE A 170 -6.42 9.66 -0.45
C PHE A 170 -5.69 8.40 0.03
N ILE A 171 -6.40 7.42 0.59
CA ILE A 171 -5.77 6.21 1.13
C ILE A 171 -5.16 5.33 0.01
N PRO A 172 -5.83 5.09 -1.14
CA PRO A 172 -5.22 4.35 -2.24
C PRO A 172 -3.92 4.98 -2.76
N SER A 173 -3.86 6.31 -2.87
CA SER A 173 -2.64 7.00 -3.32
C SER A 173 -1.50 6.88 -2.31
N LEU A 174 -1.78 7.07 -1.01
CA LEU A 174 -0.80 6.82 0.06
C LEU A 174 -0.28 5.38 0.03
N LEU A 175 -1.15 4.39 -0.19
CA LEU A 175 -0.79 2.98 -0.20
C LEU A 175 0.14 2.62 -1.36
N ILE A 176 -0.14 3.16 -2.55
CA ILE A 176 0.72 3.00 -3.74
C ILE A 176 2.08 3.65 -3.49
N GLY A 177 2.09 4.87 -2.95
CA GLY A 177 3.30 5.62 -2.62
C GLY A 177 4.15 4.89 -1.59
N ALA A 178 3.53 4.43 -0.50
CA ALA A 178 4.18 3.61 0.52
C ALA A 178 4.73 2.30 -0.04
N GLY A 179 3.99 1.63 -0.93
CA GLY A 179 4.43 0.40 -1.58
C GLY A 179 5.68 0.62 -2.43
N TRP A 180 5.70 1.63 -3.30
CA TRP A 180 6.87 1.96 -4.11
C TRP A 180 8.06 2.46 -3.27
N GLY A 181 7.79 3.30 -2.28
CA GLY A 181 8.81 3.75 -1.33
C GLY A 181 9.43 2.58 -0.56
N ARG A 182 8.62 1.59 -0.18
CA ARG A 182 9.09 0.36 0.45
C ARG A 182 9.95 -0.49 -0.47
N ILE A 183 9.65 -0.54 -1.78
CA ILE A 183 10.51 -1.21 -2.77
C ILE A 183 11.90 -0.57 -2.78
N ILE A 184 11.97 0.76 -2.86
CA ILE A 184 13.24 1.48 -2.83
C ILE A 184 13.97 1.25 -1.51
N GLY A 185 13.27 1.37 -0.38
CA GLY A 185 13.85 1.12 0.94
C GLY A 185 14.43 -0.29 1.07
N ASN A 186 13.73 -1.30 0.58
CA ASN A 186 14.23 -2.68 0.58
C ASN A 186 15.45 -2.84 -0.34
N VAL A 187 15.48 -2.19 -1.52
CA VAL A 187 16.65 -2.21 -2.42
C VAL A 187 17.85 -1.50 -1.79
N MET A 188 17.65 -0.37 -1.12
CA MET A 188 18.74 0.32 -0.43
C MET A 188 19.28 -0.51 0.74
N HIS A 189 18.38 -1.16 1.49
CA HIS A 189 18.76 -2.07 2.56
C HIS A 189 19.57 -3.27 2.08
N THR A 190 19.28 -3.82 0.89
CA THR A 190 20.07 -4.93 0.33
C THR A 190 21.42 -4.49 -0.22
N LEU A 191 21.58 -3.23 -0.65
CA LEU A 191 22.85 -2.69 -1.13
C LEU A 191 23.78 -2.31 0.02
N ASP A 192 23.23 -1.66 1.05
CA ASP A 192 24.00 -1.25 2.22
C ASP A 192 23.13 -1.32 3.49
N PRO A 193 23.14 -2.47 4.19
CA PRO A 193 22.30 -2.67 5.36
C PRO A 193 22.77 -1.86 6.57
N VAL A 194 24.01 -1.36 6.59
CA VAL A 194 24.56 -0.59 7.70
C VAL A 194 24.06 0.86 7.65
N HIS A 195 24.05 1.45 6.46
CA HIS A 195 23.63 2.84 6.26
C HIS A 195 22.11 2.98 6.06
N PHE A 196 21.43 1.95 5.54
CA PHE A 196 19.99 1.98 5.26
C PHE A 196 19.25 0.90 6.03
N SER A 197 19.18 1.04 7.37
CA SER A 197 18.56 0.03 8.23
C SER A 197 17.02 -0.01 8.12
N ASP A 198 16.37 1.13 7.84
CA ASP A 198 14.91 1.27 8.00
C ASP A 198 14.18 1.55 6.68
N PRO A 199 13.65 0.52 6.00
CA PRO A 199 12.85 0.70 4.77
C PRO A 199 11.51 1.41 5.03
N GLY A 200 11.04 1.45 6.28
CA GLY A 200 9.84 2.20 6.69
C GLY A 200 9.95 3.71 6.46
N LYS A 201 11.16 4.29 6.58
CA LYS A 201 11.41 5.71 6.27
C LYS A 201 11.11 6.02 4.80
N PHE A 202 11.59 5.17 3.90
CA PHE A 202 11.36 5.31 2.47
C PHE A 202 9.88 5.10 2.11
N ALA A 203 9.20 4.16 2.77
CA ALA A 203 7.76 3.99 2.61
C ALA A 203 6.98 5.25 3.05
N LEU A 204 7.39 5.91 4.14
CA LEU A 204 6.76 7.14 4.60
C LEU A 204 6.96 8.30 3.61
N ILE A 205 8.17 8.47 3.09
CA ILE A 205 8.48 9.54 2.11
C ILE A 205 7.83 9.27 0.75
N GLY A 206 7.66 8.01 0.38
CA GLY A 206 7.00 7.63 -0.86
C GLY A 206 5.48 7.86 -0.85
N ALA A 207 4.85 7.80 0.32
CA ALA A 207 3.41 7.97 0.52
C ALA A 207 2.98 9.44 0.36
#